data_AF-A0A3S8YKR1-F1
#
_entry.id   AF-A0A3S8YKR1-F1
#
_cell.length_a   1.000
_cell.length_b   1.000
_cell.length_c   1.000
_cell.angle_alpha   90.00
_cell.angle_beta   90.00
_cell.angle_gamma   90.00
#
_symmetry.space_group_name_H-M   'P 1'
#
loop_
_entity.id
_entity.type
_entity.pdbx_description
1 polymer ?
#
loop_
_entity_poly.entity_id
_entity_poly.type
_entity_poly.pdbx_seq_one_letter_code
_entity_poly.pdbx_strand_id
1 'polypeptide(L)'
;MQFAASVPLAIYAATVSARLHKLGVRAPGATIALAGGVLASAFLACSGLVTWVLSRPEVASRAEPVRALQYLAFGLGGPAHVVLLGLLIAGIAVPGLLAGLLPRALALSGLVIAALAELSTLVLLTQAAALLLPIARFAGLLWLIAAGFLLPRRRVRTEG
;
A
#
# COMPACT_ATOMS: atom_id res chain seq x y z
N MET A 1 -13.19 10.20 1.05
CA MET A 1 -13.71 8.98 0.39
C MET A 1 -12.63 7.88 0.33
N GLN A 2 -12.32 7.21 1.45
CA GLN A 2 -11.31 6.12 1.47
C GLN A 2 -11.77 4.89 0.66
N PHE A 3 -13.08 4.59 0.70
CA PHE A 3 -13.68 3.52 -0.08
C PHE A 3 -13.55 3.72 -1.60
N ALA A 4 -13.64 4.96 -2.09
CA ALA A 4 -13.46 5.20 -3.53
C ALA A 4 -12.00 4.96 -3.97
N ALA A 5 -11.04 5.24 -3.10
CA ALA A 5 -9.61 5.06 -3.40
C ALA A 5 -9.13 3.60 -3.29
N SER A 6 -9.85 2.73 -2.57
CA SER A 6 -9.48 1.31 -2.46
C SER A 6 -9.61 0.57 -3.80
N VAL A 7 -10.57 0.95 -4.63
CA VAL A 7 -10.82 0.27 -5.93
C VAL A 7 -9.67 0.51 -6.92
N PRO A 8 -9.23 1.75 -7.21
CA PRO A 8 -8.05 1.99 -8.02
C PRO A 8 -6.78 1.33 -7.47
N LEU A 9 -6.61 1.29 -6.15
CA LEU A 9 -5.44 0.65 -5.53
C LEU A 9 -5.43 -0.86 -5.78
N ALA A 10 -6.58 -1.53 -5.66
CA ALA A 10 -6.71 -2.96 -5.94
C ALA A 10 -6.42 -3.27 -7.42
N ILE A 11 -6.94 -2.44 -8.33
CA ILE A 11 -6.68 -2.55 -9.77
C ILE A 11 -5.19 -2.34 -10.06
N TYR A 12 -4.57 -1.33 -9.44
CA TYR A 12 -3.13 -1.10 -9.58
C TYR A 12 -2.32 -2.30 -9.11
N ALA A 13 -2.64 -2.86 -7.93
CA ALA A 13 -1.95 -4.04 -7.39
C ALA A 13 -2.06 -5.25 -8.33
N ALA A 14 -3.25 -5.51 -8.88
CA ALA A 14 -3.47 -6.59 -9.85
C ALA A 14 -2.67 -6.37 -11.13
N THR A 15 -2.72 -5.16 -11.70
CA THR A 15 -2.08 -4.83 -12.97
C THR A 15 -0.56 -4.84 -12.87
N VAL A 16 0.04 -4.29 -11.80
CA VAL A 16 1.49 -4.29 -11.61
C VAL A 16 2.02 -5.70 -11.36
N SER A 17 1.30 -6.52 -10.60
CA SER A 17 1.69 -7.91 -10.32
C SER A 17 1.64 -8.76 -11.59
N ALA A 18 0.57 -8.63 -12.38
CA ALA A 18 0.48 -9.28 -13.69
C ALA A 18 1.59 -8.82 -14.64
N ARG A 19 1.95 -7.53 -14.59
CA ARG A 19 3.03 -6.96 -15.40
C ARG A 19 4.40 -7.48 -14.99
N LEU A 20 4.69 -7.60 -13.69
CA LEU A 20 5.93 -8.20 -13.19
C LEU A 20 6.07 -9.66 -13.64
N HIS A 21 5.00 -10.46 -13.57
CA HIS A 21 4.99 -11.82 -14.11
C HIS A 21 5.29 -11.84 -15.63
N LYS A 22 4.67 -10.94 -16.41
CA LYS A 22 4.94 -10.81 -17.86
C LYS A 22 6.38 -10.41 -18.18
N LEU A 23 7.07 -9.70 -17.29
CA LEU A 23 8.48 -9.31 -17.44
C LEU A 23 9.46 -10.44 -17.07
N GLY A 24 8.94 -11.61 -16.69
CA GLY A 24 9.74 -12.80 -16.36
C GLY A 24 10.18 -12.86 -14.90
N VAL A 25 9.63 -12.02 -14.03
CA VAL A 25 9.87 -12.11 -12.58
C VAL A 25 9.17 -13.37 -12.08
N ARG A 26 9.95 -14.45 -11.89
CA ARG A 26 9.52 -15.70 -11.23
C ARG A 26 9.74 -15.68 -9.72
N ALA A 27 10.41 -14.64 -9.22
CA ALA A 27 10.60 -14.43 -7.80
C ALA A 27 9.27 -14.13 -7.10
N PRO A 28 9.12 -14.49 -5.81
CA PRO A 28 7.89 -14.31 -5.04
C PRO A 28 7.47 -12.83 -4.88
N GLY A 29 8.31 -11.86 -5.26
CA GLY A 29 8.00 -10.44 -5.16
C GLY A 29 6.67 -10.05 -5.84
N ALA A 30 6.33 -10.63 -6.99
CA ALA A 30 5.09 -10.31 -7.70
C ALA A 30 3.82 -10.80 -6.96
N THR A 31 3.88 -11.97 -6.30
CA THR A 31 2.76 -12.47 -5.50
C THR A 31 2.66 -11.74 -4.16
N ILE A 32 3.80 -11.39 -3.56
CA ILE A 32 3.87 -10.53 -2.36
C ILE A 32 3.26 -9.16 -2.64
N ALA A 33 3.59 -8.55 -3.80
CA ALA A 33 3.03 -7.29 -4.24
C ALA A 33 1.50 -7.36 -4.33
N LEU A 34 0.97 -8.41 -4.97
CA LEU A 34 -0.46 -8.62 -5.11
C LEU A 34 -1.15 -8.76 -3.74
N ALA A 35 -0.62 -9.63 -2.87
CA ALA A 35 -1.18 -9.88 -1.55
C ALA A 35 -1.20 -8.59 -0.70
N GLY A 36 -0.08 -7.86 -0.65
CA GLY A 36 0.01 -6.59 0.05
C GLY A 36 -0.99 -5.55 -0.49
N GLY A 37 -1.05 -5.39 -1.81
CA GLY A 37 -1.93 -4.40 -2.43
C GLY A 37 -3.43 -4.72 -2.29
N VAL A 38 -3.82 -5.99 -2.38
CA VAL A 38 -5.21 -6.42 -2.16
C VAL A 38 -5.61 -6.21 -0.70
N LEU A 39 -4.77 -6.64 0.25
CA LEU A 39 -5.05 -6.45 1.68
C LEU A 39 -5.09 -4.96 2.06
N ALA A 40 -4.14 -4.16 1.58
CA ALA A 40 -4.13 -2.72 1.81
C ALA A 40 -5.40 -2.05 1.28
N SER A 41 -5.88 -2.48 0.12
CA SER A 41 -7.13 -1.99 -0.48
C SER A 41 -8.35 -2.41 0.33
N ALA A 42 -8.40 -3.66 0.78
CA ALA A 42 -9.48 -4.17 1.62
C ALA A 42 -9.58 -3.40 2.94
N PHE A 43 -8.46 -3.20 3.64
CA PHE A 43 -8.42 -2.41 4.87
C PHE A 43 -8.84 -0.95 4.66
N LEU A 44 -8.46 -0.34 3.53
CA LEU A 44 -8.89 1.01 3.17
C LEU A 44 -10.41 1.08 2.90
N ALA A 45 -10.97 0.05 2.24
CA ALA A 45 -12.40 -0.07 2.01
C ALA A 45 -13.16 -0.21 3.34
N CYS A 46 -12.72 -1.12 4.21
CA CYS A 46 -13.30 -1.32 5.55
C CYS A 46 -13.26 -0.03 6.37
N SER A 47 -12.12 0.67 6.40
CA SER A 47 -11.99 1.96 7.08
C SER A 47 -12.99 3.01 6.55
N GLY A 48 -13.17 3.06 5.22
CA GLY A 48 -14.18 3.91 4.59
C GLY A 48 -15.62 3.58 5.02
N LEU A 49 -15.96 2.29 5.09
CA LEU A 49 -17.27 1.83 5.55
C LEU A 49 -17.51 2.14 7.04
N VAL A 50 -16.50 1.95 7.90
CA VAL A 50 -16.58 2.32 9.33
C VAL A 50 -16.80 3.83 9.49
N THR A 51 -16.09 4.64 8.69
CA THR A 51 -16.27 6.10 8.68
C THR A 51 -17.67 6.50 8.21
N TRP A 52 -18.24 5.76 7.25
CA TRP A 52 -19.63 5.96 6.85
C TRP A 52 -20.61 5.59 7.97
N VAL A 53 -20.39 4.51 8.73
CA VAL A 53 -21.21 4.20 9.92
C VAL A 53 -21.16 5.33 10.94
N LEU A 54 -19.98 5.92 11.18
CA LEU A 54 -19.81 7.08 12.08
C LEU A 54 -20.60 8.31 11.64
N SER A 55 -20.91 8.46 10.34
CA SER A 55 -21.74 9.57 9.83
C SER A 55 -23.24 9.41 10.10
N ARG A 56 -23.68 8.27 10.65
CA ARG A 56 -25.08 8.01 10.98
C ARG A 56 -25.50 8.75 12.26
N PRO A 57 -26.56 9.58 12.23
CA PRO A 57 -27.02 10.34 13.41
C PRO A 57 -27.28 9.46 14.63
N GLU A 58 -27.79 8.25 14.41
CA GLU A 58 -28.10 7.26 15.45
C GLU A 58 -26.85 6.81 16.21
N VAL A 59 -25.71 6.73 15.51
CA VAL A 59 -24.41 6.36 16.08
C VAL A 59 -23.73 7.58 16.69
N ALA A 60 -23.76 8.72 15.99
CA ALA A 60 -23.11 9.96 16.42
C ALA A 60 -23.68 10.53 17.73
N SER A 61 -24.93 10.19 18.07
CA SER A 61 -25.58 10.59 19.33
C SER A 61 -25.04 9.88 20.59
N ARG A 62 -24.21 8.83 20.45
CA ARG A 62 -23.72 8.00 21.55
C ARG A 62 -22.19 8.04 21.64
N ALA A 63 -21.65 8.51 22.76
CA ALA A 63 -20.20 8.72 22.91
C ALA A 63 -19.36 7.43 22.88
N GLU A 64 -19.81 6.36 23.54
CA GLU A 64 -19.09 5.08 23.61
C GLU A 64 -18.84 4.42 22.24
N PRO A 65 -19.86 4.14 21.40
CA PRO A 65 -19.64 3.51 20.09
C PRO A 65 -18.84 4.39 19.15
N VAL A 66 -18.95 5.72 19.24
CA VAL A 66 -18.17 6.65 18.42
C VAL A 66 -16.67 6.46 18.69
N ARG A 67 -16.24 6.41 19.94
CA ARG A 67 -14.83 6.25 20.30
C ARG A 67 -14.27 4.92 19.79
N ALA A 68 -15.00 3.81 20.00
CA ALA A 68 -14.58 2.49 19.53
C ALA A 68 -14.44 2.43 18.00
N LEU A 69 -15.42 2.97 17.27
CA LEU A 69 -15.39 3.00 15.80
C LEU A 69 -14.30 3.92 15.26
N GLN A 70 -13.97 5.03 15.94
CA GLN A 70 -12.85 5.88 15.55
C GLN A 70 -11.50 5.15 15.69
N TYR A 71 -11.28 4.42 16.79
CA TYR A 71 -10.07 3.61 16.94
C TYR A 71 -9.99 2.50 15.89
N LEU A 72 -11.13 1.86 15.57
CA LEU A 72 -11.19 0.86 14.51
C LEU A 72 -10.88 1.47 13.14
N ALA A 73 -11.49 2.61 12.79
CA ALA A 73 -11.21 3.32 11.53
C ALA A 73 -9.74 3.72 11.45
N PHE A 74 -9.16 4.22 12.55
CA PHE A 74 -7.75 4.54 12.64
C PHE A 74 -6.87 3.29 12.41
N GLY A 75 -7.15 2.17 13.08
CA GLY A 75 -6.38 0.94 12.92
C GLY A 75 -6.41 0.38 11.50
N LEU A 76 -7.60 0.34 10.88
CA LEU A 76 -7.80 -0.16 9.51
C LEU A 76 -7.16 0.79 8.47
N GLY A 77 -7.47 2.08 8.57
CA GLY A 77 -7.02 3.10 7.61
C GLY A 77 -5.61 3.63 7.84
N GLY A 78 -5.03 3.37 9.01
CA GLY A 78 -3.68 3.75 9.43
C GLY A 78 -2.74 2.54 9.29
N PRO A 79 -2.31 1.92 10.40
CA PRO A 79 -1.25 0.92 10.38
C PRO A 79 -1.57 -0.29 9.49
N ALA A 80 -2.78 -0.86 9.55
CA ALA A 80 -3.11 -2.02 8.73
C ALA A 80 -2.96 -1.70 7.23
N HIS A 81 -3.58 -0.62 6.75
CA HIS A 81 -3.40 -0.21 5.37
C HIS A 81 -1.94 0.13 5.01
N VAL A 82 -1.25 0.92 5.84
CA VAL A 82 0.09 1.45 5.52
C VAL A 82 1.14 0.34 5.49
N VAL A 83 1.12 -0.59 6.43
CA VAL A 83 2.04 -1.74 6.47
C VAL A 83 1.88 -2.60 5.21
N LEU A 84 0.63 -2.94 4.86
CA LEU A 84 0.36 -3.76 3.68
C LEU A 84 0.64 -3.01 2.36
N LEU A 85 0.53 -1.68 2.35
CA LEU A 85 1.01 -0.84 1.25
C LEU A 85 2.54 -0.90 1.12
N GLY A 86 3.25 -0.93 2.25
CA GLY A 86 4.70 -1.19 2.30
C GLY A 86 5.06 -2.52 1.64
N LEU A 87 4.30 -3.58 1.92
CA LEU A 87 4.47 -4.89 1.30
C LEU A 87 4.25 -4.85 -0.22
N LEU A 88 3.24 -4.11 -0.70
CA LEU A 88 3.06 -3.85 -2.14
C LEU A 88 4.30 -3.19 -2.75
N ILE A 89 4.80 -2.14 -2.11
CA ILE A 89 5.96 -1.37 -2.59
C ILE A 89 7.21 -2.26 -2.59
N ALA A 90 7.49 -3.00 -1.52
CA ALA A 90 8.61 -3.93 -1.44
C ALA A 90 8.54 -5.01 -2.53
N GLY A 91 7.35 -5.58 -2.74
CA GLY A 91 7.10 -6.58 -3.77
C GLY A 91 7.35 -6.07 -5.21
N ILE A 92 7.30 -4.76 -5.44
CA ILE A 92 7.67 -4.14 -6.73
C ILE A 92 9.16 -3.74 -6.74
N ALA A 93 9.63 -3.10 -5.68
CA ALA A 93 10.97 -2.52 -5.59
C ALA A 93 12.08 -3.58 -5.61
N VAL A 94 11.90 -4.69 -4.89
CA VAL A 94 12.88 -5.78 -4.83
C VAL A 94 13.10 -6.44 -6.20
N PRO A 95 12.09 -6.99 -6.89
CA PRO A 95 12.30 -7.53 -8.23
C PRO A 95 12.65 -6.43 -9.24
N GLY A 96 12.17 -5.20 -9.05
CA GLY A 96 12.56 -4.05 -9.87
C GLY A 96 14.07 -3.78 -9.83
N LEU A 97 14.68 -3.91 -8.66
CA LEU A 97 16.12 -3.79 -8.46
C LEU A 97 16.88 -5.01 -8.99
N LEU A 98 16.45 -6.21 -8.60
CA LEU A 98 17.17 -7.47 -8.92
C LEU A 98 17.12 -7.82 -10.41
N ALA A 99 15.98 -7.56 -11.07
CA ALA A 99 15.81 -7.81 -12.49
C ALA A 99 16.16 -6.58 -13.37
N GLY A 100 16.67 -5.49 -12.78
CA GLY A 100 17.07 -4.28 -13.49
C GLY A 100 15.92 -3.58 -14.23
N LEU A 101 14.68 -3.71 -13.75
CA LEU A 101 13.48 -3.14 -14.37
C LEU A 101 13.25 -1.69 -13.97
N LEU A 102 13.88 -1.23 -12.89
CA LEU A 102 13.75 0.14 -12.38
C LEU A 102 15.13 0.76 -12.17
N PRO A 103 15.25 2.10 -12.30
CA PRO A 103 16.48 2.79 -11.93
C PRO A 103 16.78 2.57 -10.44
N ARG A 104 18.06 2.32 -10.13
CA ARG A 104 18.50 1.92 -8.78
C ARG A 104 18.06 2.89 -7.68
N ALA A 105 18.08 4.20 -7.95
CA ALA A 105 17.62 5.21 -7.02
C ALA A 105 16.13 5.05 -6.65
N LEU A 106 15.27 4.79 -7.64
CA LEU A 106 13.84 4.58 -7.40
C LEU A 106 13.59 3.27 -6.66
N ALA A 107 14.30 2.20 -6.99
CA ALA A 107 14.11 0.94 -6.29
C ALA A 107 14.55 1.02 -4.81
N LEU A 108 15.67 1.72 -4.53
CA LEU A 108 16.11 1.97 -3.16
C LEU A 108 15.16 2.87 -2.40
N SER A 109 14.63 3.95 -3.01
CA SER A 109 13.64 4.80 -2.36
C SER A 109 12.37 4.02 -2.01
N GLY A 110 11.95 3.09 -2.88
CA GLY A 110 10.82 2.20 -2.62
C GLY A 110 11.07 1.30 -1.41
N LEU A 111 12.28 0.74 -1.30
CA LEU A 111 12.66 -0.10 -0.16
C LEU A 111 12.70 0.69 1.16
N VAL A 112 13.19 1.94 1.14
CA VAL A 112 13.15 2.83 2.30
C VAL A 112 11.71 3.13 2.71
N ILE A 113 10.84 3.47 1.75
CA ILE A 113 9.42 3.73 2.03
C ILE A 113 8.73 2.47 2.59
N ALA A 114 9.03 1.30 2.05
CA ALA A 114 8.50 0.04 2.56
C ALA A 114 8.97 -0.22 4.01
N ALA A 115 10.24 0.04 4.33
CA ALA A 115 10.73 -0.07 5.70
C ALA A 115 10.03 0.92 6.65
N LEU A 116 9.82 2.17 6.23
CA LEU A 116 9.06 3.15 7.00
C LEU A 116 7.60 2.72 7.20
N ALA A 117 6.99 2.10 6.20
CA ALA A 117 5.65 1.53 6.29
C ALA A 117 5.58 0.38 7.31
N GLU A 118 6.54 -0.54 7.32
CA GLU A 118 6.60 -1.63 8.31
C GLU A 118 6.83 -1.09 9.73
N LEU A 119 7.74 -0.12 9.88
CA LEU A 119 7.99 0.56 11.16
C LEU A 119 6.75 1.30 11.69
N SER A 120 5.80 1.66 10.83
CA SER A 120 4.55 2.30 11.27
C SER A 120 3.68 1.38 12.15
N THR A 121 3.94 0.06 12.16
CA THR A 121 3.34 -0.88 13.12
C THR A 121 3.59 -0.46 14.57
N LEU A 122 4.70 0.23 14.84
CA LEU A 122 5.04 0.74 16.16
C LEU A 122 4.00 1.71 16.73
N VAL A 123 3.10 2.25 15.90
CA VAL A 123 1.98 3.08 16.37
C VAL A 123 1.05 2.34 17.33
N LEU A 124 1.02 1.00 17.27
CA LEU A 124 0.27 0.16 18.21
C LEU A 124 0.91 0.11 19.60
N LEU A 125 2.20 0.46 19.71
CA LEU A 125 2.94 0.51 20.98
C LEU A 125 3.12 1.94 21.48
N THR A 126 3.31 2.90 20.57
CA THR A 126 3.59 4.30 20.92
C THR A 126 2.99 5.27 19.91
N GLN A 127 2.30 6.30 20.43
CA GLN A 127 1.70 7.35 19.61
C GLN A 127 2.74 8.22 18.89
N ALA A 128 4.01 8.21 19.33
CA ALA A 128 5.11 8.91 18.66
C ALA A 128 5.36 8.42 17.23
N ALA A 129 5.05 7.15 16.94
CA ALA A 129 5.18 6.57 15.61
C ALA A 129 4.06 7.01 14.64
N ALA A 130 3.04 7.74 15.10
CA ALA A 130 1.93 8.19 14.24
C ALA A 130 2.39 9.06 13.07
N LEU A 131 3.53 9.76 13.18
CA LEU A 131 4.12 10.54 12.09
C LEU A 131 4.62 9.68 10.92
N LEU A 132 4.95 8.41 11.16
CA LEU A 132 5.39 7.49 10.10
C LEU A 132 4.24 7.16 9.13
N LEU A 133 3.01 7.09 9.64
CA LEU A 133 1.83 6.75 8.84
C LEU A 133 1.61 7.67 7.63
N PRO A 134 1.50 9.02 7.80
CA PRO A 134 1.32 9.91 6.66
C PRO A 134 2.56 9.92 5.75
N ILE A 135 3.77 9.89 6.32
CA ILE A 135 5.01 9.89 5.53
C ILE A 135 5.05 8.69 4.60
N ALA A 136 4.89 7.47 5.15
CA ALA A 136 4.92 6.24 4.38
C ALA A 136 3.78 6.18 3.35
N ARG A 137 2.57 6.62 3.72
CA ARG A 137 1.42 6.63 2.83
C ARG A 137 1.61 7.53 1.63
N PHE A 138 1.92 8.81 1.85
CA PHE A 138 2.00 9.79 0.77
C PHE A 138 3.24 9.56 -0.09
N ALA A 139 4.39 9.27 0.53
CA ALA A 139 5.58 8.90 -0.21
C ALA A 139 5.36 7.62 -1.02
N GLY A 140 4.68 6.62 -0.44
CA GLY A 140 4.33 5.37 -1.10
C GLY A 140 3.43 5.56 -2.31
N LEU A 141 2.37 6.36 -2.20
CA LEU A 141 1.48 6.66 -3.33
C LEU A 141 2.23 7.40 -4.45
N LEU A 142 3.05 8.40 -4.12
CA LEU A 142 3.88 9.11 -5.10
C LEU A 142 4.86 8.16 -5.78
N TRP A 143 5.45 7.25 -5.01
CA TRP A 143 6.37 6.24 -5.52
C TRP A 143 5.68 5.26 -6.47
N LEU A 144 4.46 4.79 -6.15
CA LEU A 144 3.68 3.89 -7.02
C LEU A 144 3.34 4.54 -8.36
N ILE A 145 3.07 5.85 -8.36
CA ILE A 145 2.87 6.62 -9.60
C ILE A 145 4.16 6.58 -10.43
N ALA A 146 5.31 6.94 -9.83
CA ALA A 146 6.60 6.92 -10.51
C ALA A 146 6.97 5.51 -11.04
N ALA A 147 6.81 4.47 -10.23
CA ALA A 147 7.05 3.08 -10.62
C ALA A 147 6.11 2.62 -11.76
N GLY A 148 4.86 3.10 -11.77
CA GLY A 148 3.89 2.82 -12.83
C GLY A 148 4.35 3.31 -14.20
N PHE A 149 4.90 4.53 -14.26
CA PHE A 149 5.46 5.13 -15.48
C PHE A 149 6.77 4.48 -15.91
N LEU A 150 7.65 4.15 -14.95
CA LEU A 150 9.03 3.72 -15.23
C LEU A 150 9.21 2.22 -15.45
N LEU A 151 8.31 1.35 -14.96
CA LEU A 151 8.38 -0.06 -15.33
C LEU A 151 8.34 -0.18 -16.87
N PRO A 152 9.01 -1.16 -17.49
CA PRO A 152 8.84 -1.46 -18.92
C PRO A 152 7.48 -2.12 -19.22
N ARG A 153 6.91 -1.88 -20.41
CA ARG A 153 5.64 -2.51 -20.83
C ARG A 153 5.83 -3.86 -21.50
N ARG A 154 7.01 -4.11 -22.07
CA ARG A 154 7.41 -5.38 -22.71
C ARG A 154 8.88 -5.63 -22.40
N ARG A 155 9.25 -6.90 -22.22
CA ARG A 155 10.65 -7.32 -22.24
C ARG A 155 11.12 -7.21 -23.68
N VAL A 156 12.07 -6.33 -23.99
CA VAL A 156 12.74 -6.36 -25.29
C VAL A 156 13.52 -7.67 -25.31
N ARG A 157 13.14 -8.58 -26.21
CA ARG A 157 13.95 -9.77 -26.50
C ARG A 157 15.18 -9.24 -27.23
N THR A 158 16.29 -9.10 -26.52
CA THR A 158 17.59 -9.00 -27.19
C THR A 158 17.82 -10.35 -27.83
N GLU A 159 17.60 -10.44 -29.14
CA GLU A 159 18.11 -11.55 -29.93
C GLU A 159 19.64 -11.41 -29.96
N GLY A 160 20.30 -12.42 -29.42
CA GLY A 160 21.75 -12.62 -29.46
C GLY A 160 22.00 -14.06 -29.85
#